data_AF-A0A6G0K3T0-F1
#
_entry.id   AF-A0A6G0K3T0-F1
#
_cell.length_a   1.000
_cell.length_b   1.000
_cell.length_c   1.000
_cell.angle_alpha   90.00
_cell.angle_beta   90.00
_cell.angle_gamma   90.00
#
_symmetry.space_group_name_H-M   'P 1'
#
loop_
_entity.id
_entity.type
_entity.pdbx_description
1 polymer ?
#
loop_
_entity_poly.entity_id
_entity_poly.type
_entity_poly.pdbx_seq_one_letter_code
_entity_poly.pdbx_strand_id
1 'polypeptide(L)'
;MVGFAYGKAEGPVTRGGNAKVKLVHSGRWVEEEAESVELAFDELSPRSVSAEEALDGAGTFVGGVICTSRVGAGGTRVWEYGLVVGYRWEKNLKQGWLDVNVRGSVVSVVYSASCTQDIAVEVYALQPCYGRSTSLVMFEEVKQMHEHVYKLFNGVDGTAAFVPPLGRTSACAYA
;
A
#
# COMPACT_ATOMS: atom_id res chain seq x y z
N MET A 1 -9.42 13.49 4.99
CA MET A 1 -9.51 13.56 3.52
C MET A 1 -8.45 12.62 2.99
N VAL A 2 -8.84 11.48 2.43
CA VAL A 2 -7.92 10.60 1.71
C VAL A 2 -7.63 11.34 0.41
N GLY A 3 -6.44 11.91 0.27
CA GLY A 3 -6.10 12.67 -0.94
C GLY A 3 -6.08 11.74 -2.15
N PHE A 4 -6.67 12.15 -3.27
CA PHE A 4 -6.52 11.43 -4.54
C PHE A 4 -5.05 11.45 -4.94
N ALA A 5 -4.42 10.29 -5.05
CA ALA A 5 -3.09 10.22 -5.64
C ALA A 5 -3.14 10.55 -7.13
N TYR A 6 -4.14 10.03 -7.84
CA TYR A 6 -4.44 10.33 -9.24
C TYR A 6 -5.94 10.51 -9.45
N GLY A 7 -6.28 11.56 -10.20
CA GLY A 7 -7.66 11.90 -10.55
C GLY A 7 -7.77 12.35 -11.99
N LYS A 8 -8.92 12.08 -12.61
CA LYS A 8 -9.26 12.52 -13.97
C LYS A 8 -10.35 13.57 -13.90
N ALA A 9 -10.05 14.78 -14.37
CA ALA A 9 -11.03 15.85 -14.50
C ALA A 9 -12.09 15.53 -15.57
N GLU A 10 -13.35 15.81 -15.27
CA GLU A 10 -14.46 15.71 -16.20
C GLU A 10 -14.66 17.04 -16.93
N GLY A 11 -14.40 17.05 -18.24
CA GLY A 11 -14.60 18.22 -19.08
C GLY A 11 -13.45 19.24 -19.03
N PRO A 12 -13.63 20.40 -19.69
CA PRO A 12 -12.60 21.43 -19.75
C PRO A 12 -12.43 22.09 -18.37
N VAL A 13 -11.20 22.10 -17.86
CA VAL A 13 -10.85 22.77 -16.61
C VAL A 13 -10.62 24.26 -16.89
N THR A 14 -11.50 25.13 -16.40
CA THR A 14 -11.39 26.59 -16.58
C THR A 14 -10.58 27.22 -15.45
N ARG A 15 -9.72 28.19 -15.80
CA ARG A 15 -8.93 28.94 -14.81
C ARG A 15 -9.87 29.67 -13.84
N GLY A 16 -9.68 29.45 -12.54
CA GLY A 16 -10.51 30.04 -11.47
C GLY A 16 -11.86 29.34 -11.23
N GLY A 17 -12.12 28.21 -11.89
CA GLY A 17 -13.30 27.38 -11.67
C GLY A 17 -13.01 26.11 -10.86
N ASN A 18 -14.08 25.40 -10.52
CA ASN A 18 -14.01 24.04 -9.98
C ASN A 18 -14.09 23.02 -11.12
N ALA A 19 -13.40 21.91 -10.97
CA ALA A 19 -13.56 20.75 -11.83
C ALA A 19 -13.97 19.53 -10.99
N LYS A 20 -14.89 18.75 -11.53
CA LYS A 20 -15.23 17.44 -10.98
C LYS A 20 -14.13 16.46 -11.37
N VAL A 21 -13.52 15.82 -10.39
CA VAL A 21 -12.41 14.89 -10.56
C VAL A 21 -12.83 13.52 -10.09
N LYS A 22 -12.63 12.50 -10.93
CA LYS A 22 -12.89 11.10 -10.62
C LYS A 22 -11.61 10.36 -10.24
N LEU A 23 -11.68 9.47 -9.26
CA LEU A 23 -10.58 8.57 -8.90
C LEU A 23 -10.10 7.78 -10.12
N VAL A 24 -8.78 7.65 -10.26
CA VAL A 24 -8.18 6.69 -11.19
C VAL A 24 -7.86 5.41 -10.42
N HIS A 25 -8.63 4.34 -10.67
CA HIS A 25 -8.41 3.01 -10.10
C HIS A 25 -7.11 2.40 -10.60
N SER A 26 -6.05 2.56 -9.81
CA SER A 26 -4.69 2.15 -10.16
C SER A 26 -3.87 1.94 -8.89
N GLY A 27 -2.83 1.11 -8.98
CA GLY A 27 -1.96 0.80 -7.86
C GLY A 27 -2.72 0.36 -6.61
N ARG A 28 -2.55 1.08 -5.50
CA ARG A 28 -3.23 0.81 -4.23
C ARG A 28 -4.76 0.89 -4.32
N TRP A 29 -5.29 1.73 -5.20
CA TRP A 29 -6.72 2.07 -5.26
C TRP A 29 -7.50 1.25 -6.31
N VAL A 30 -6.93 0.12 -6.75
CA VAL A 30 -7.53 -0.69 -7.84
C VAL A 30 -8.88 -1.31 -7.44
N GLU A 31 -9.04 -1.73 -6.19
CA GLU A 31 -10.27 -2.36 -5.66
C GLU A 31 -11.21 -1.38 -4.95
N GLU A 32 -10.90 -0.08 -4.97
CA GLU A 32 -11.67 0.93 -4.25
C GLU A 32 -12.94 1.30 -5.00
N GLU A 33 -13.93 1.85 -4.28
CA GLU A 33 -15.17 2.29 -4.90
C GLU A 33 -14.96 3.55 -5.76
N ALA A 34 -15.80 3.70 -6.79
CA ALA A 34 -15.73 4.86 -7.66
C ALA A 34 -16.09 6.15 -6.90
N GLU A 35 -15.09 7.01 -6.70
CA GLU A 35 -15.26 8.28 -5.99
C GLU A 35 -15.07 9.49 -6.92
N SER A 36 -15.76 10.59 -6.61
CA SER A 36 -15.54 11.87 -7.27
C SER A 36 -15.59 13.04 -6.29
N VAL A 37 -14.73 14.03 -6.51
CA VAL A 37 -14.65 15.26 -5.71
C VAL A 37 -14.56 16.49 -6.60
N GLU A 38 -15.08 17.62 -6.13
CA GLU A 38 -14.86 18.92 -6.77
C GLU A 38 -13.59 19.56 -6.22
N LEU A 39 -12.66 19.91 -7.12
CA LEU A 39 -11.40 20.58 -6.79
C LEU A 39 -11.28 21.90 -7.55
N ALA A 40 -10.66 22.91 -6.92
CA ALA A 40 -10.36 24.17 -7.58
C ALA A 40 -9.20 24.00 -8.58
N PHE A 41 -9.20 24.78 -9.67
CA PHE A 41 -8.13 24.73 -10.69
C PHE A 41 -6.71 24.84 -10.10
N ASP A 42 -6.54 25.69 -9.11
CA ASP A 42 -5.22 25.96 -8.50
C ASP A 42 -4.67 24.74 -7.74
N GLU A 43 -5.54 23.86 -7.25
CA GLU A 43 -5.17 22.59 -6.61
C GLU A 43 -4.75 21.52 -7.63
N LEU A 44 -5.21 21.64 -8.88
CA LEU A 44 -4.92 20.68 -9.96
C LEU A 44 -3.62 20.99 -10.70
N SER A 45 -3.28 22.27 -10.85
CA SER A 45 -2.18 22.72 -11.70
C SER A 45 -0.76 22.26 -11.31
N PRO A 46 -0.37 22.05 -10.03
CA PRO A 46 1.02 21.79 -9.69
C PRO A 46 1.51 20.37 -9.98
N ARG A 47 0.64 19.43 -10.40
CA ARG A 47 1.03 18.01 -10.54
C ARG A 47 0.30 17.26 -11.66
N SER A 48 0.17 17.86 -12.84
CA SER A 48 -0.38 17.12 -13.99
C SER A 48 0.56 15.97 -14.40
N VAL A 49 -0.01 14.76 -14.50
CA VAL A 49 0.68 13.53 -14.90
C VAL A 49 0.12 13.00 -16.22
N SER A 50 0.86 12.14 -16.90
CA SER A 50 0.34 11.49 -18.11
C SER A 50 -0.68 10.40 -17.76
N ALA A 51 -1.53 10.03 -18.73
CA ALA A 51 -2.51 8.96 -18.52
C ALA A 51 -1.82 7.62 -18.22
N GLU A 52 -0.67 7.36 -18.84
CA GLU A 52 0.12 6.15 -18.62
C GLU A 52 0.70 6.11 -17.20
N GLU A 53 1.22 7.23 -16.69
CA GLU A 53 1.72 7.33 -15.31
C GLU A 53 0.60 7.09 -14.29
N ALA A 54 -0.56 7.69 -14.54
CA ALA A 54 -1.73 7.53 -13.68
C ALA A 54 -2.26 6.09 -13.69
N LEU A 55 -2.22 5.40 -14.84
CA LEU A 55 -2.68 4.02 -14.97
C LEU A 55 -1.68 2.99 -14.44
N ASP A 56 -0.38 3.26 -14.50
CA ASP A 56 0.65 2.45 -13.83
C ASP A 56 0.38 2.43 -12.31
N GLY A 57 0.21 3.61 -11.71
CA GLY A 57 -0.22 3.70 -10.32
C GLY A 57 0.90 3.65 -9.29
N ALA A 58 2.19 3.63 -9.67
CA ALA A 58 3.30 3.65 -8.69
C ALA A 58 3.19 4.82 -7.70
N GLY A 59 2.82 6.02 -8.16
CA GLY A 59 2.69 7.20 -7.29
C GLY A 59 1.60 7.09 -6.22
N THR A 60 0.71 6.10 -6.31
CA THR A 60 -0.36 5.86 -5.32
C THR A 60 0.15 5.29 -4.01
N PHE A 61 1.35 4.72 -4.00
CA PHE A 61 1.93 4.06 -2.82
C PHE A 61 2.71 5.02 -1.92
N VAL A 62 2.97 6.26 -2.36
CA VAL A 62 3.78 7.23 -1.59
C VAL A 62 3.17 7.49 -0.21
N GLY A 63 3.96 7.33 0.84
CA GLY A 63 3.52 7.45 2.23
C GLY A 63 2.86 6.19 2.81
N GLY A 64 2.64 5.16 1.98
CA GLY A 64 2.15 3.85 2.39
C GLY A 64 3.27 2.87 2.74
N VAL A 65 2.89 1.77 3.38
CA VAL A 65 3.77 0.62 3.63
C VAL A 65 3.41 -0.50 2.66
N ILE A 66 4.44 -1.15 2.12
CA ILE A 66 4.26 -2.18 1.10
C ILE A 66 4.97 -3.48 1.48
N CYS A 67 4.48 -4.57 0.90
CA CYS A 67 5.24 -5.78 0.68
C CYS A 67 5.55 -5.89 -0.81
N THR A 68 6.81 -6.03 -1.18
CA THR A 68 7.23 -6.17 -2.57
C THR A 68 8.33 -7.21 -2.75
N SER A 69 8.34 -7.87 -3.90
CA SER A 69 9.42 -8.79 -4.23
C SER A 69 10.63 -8.04 -4.79
N ARG A 70 11.83 -8.34 -4.29
CA ARG A 70 13.07 -7.80 -4.85
C ARG A 70 14.23 -8.78 -4.77
N VAL A 71 15.26 -8.54 -5.57
CA VAL A 71 16.50 -9.32 -5.53
C VAL A 71 17.36 -8.80 -4.37
N GLY A 72 17.59 -9.65 -3.37
CA GLY A 72 18.45 -9.36 -2.24
C GLY A 72 19.94 -9.45 -2.61
N ALA A 73 20.82 -9.09 -1.68
CA ALA A 73 22.28 -9.14 -1.89
C ALA A 73 22.81 -10.56 -2.24
N GLY A 74 22.08 -11.61 -1.82
CA GLY A 74 22.40 -13.00 -2.15
C GLY A 74 21.91 -13.48 -3.52
N GLY A 75 21.39 -12.60 -4.37
CA GLY A 75 20.93 -12.93 -5.73
C GLY A 75 19.55 -13.61 -5.81
N THR A 76 19.01 -14.08 -4.69
CA THR A 76 17.66 -14.66 -4.62
C THR A 76 16.60 -13.56 -4.53
N ARG A 77 15.51 -13.74 -5.27
CA ARG A 77 14.32 -12.88 -5.16
C ARG A 77 13.49 -13.29 -3.95
N VAL A 78 13.26 -12.35 -3.05
CA VAL A 78 12.54 -12.56 -1.79
C VAL A 78 11.49 -11.48 -1.58
N TRP A 79 10.52 -11.77 -0.73
CA TRP A 79 9.56 -10.78 -0.24
C TRP A 79 10.19 -9.90 0.83
N GLU A 80 10.09 -8.59 0.65
CA GLU A 80 10.55 -7.59 1.60
C GLU A 80 9.48 -6.52 1.85
N TYR A 81 9.59 -5.91 3.02
CA TYR A 81 8.69 -4.86 3.48
C TYR A 81 9.42 -3.53 3.53
N GLY A 82 8.70 -2.45 3.26
CA GLY A 82 9.26 -1.11 3.43
C GLY A 82 8.23 0.00 3.34
N LEU A 83 8.67 1.19 3.72
CA LEU A 83 7.90 2.42 3.61
C LEU A 83 8.23 3.11 2.28
N VAL A 84 7.22 3.45 1.49
CA VAL A 84 7.45 4.19 0.24
C VAL A 84 7.63 5.66 0.55
N VAL A 85 8.84 6.17 0.30
CA VAL A 85 9.23 7.57 0.57
C VAL A 85 9.19 8.44 -0.68
N GLY A 86 9.11 7.83 -1.86
CA GLY A 86 9.04 8.54 -3.13
C GLY A 86 8.70 7.60 -4.29
N TYR A 87 8.55 8.17 -5.48
CA TYR A 87 8.37 7.42 -6.71
C TYR A 87 8.99 8.19 -7.88
N ARG A 88 9.29 7.47 -8.96
CA ARG A 88 9.76 8.04 -10.21
C ARG A 88 9.02 7.41 -11.38
N TRP A 89 8.75 8.21 -12.40
CA TRP A 89 8.13 7.75 -13.64
C TRP A 89 9.14 7.87 -14.80
N GLU A 90 9.48 6.74 -15.42
CA GLU A 90 10.35 6.72 -16.60
C GLU A 90 9.49 6.73 -17.87
N LYS A 91 9.33 7.91 -18.46
CA LYS A 91 8.44 8.14 -19.62
C LYS A 91 8.78 7.26 -20.83
N ASN A 92 10.07 7.00 -21.07
CA ASN A 92 10.50 6.22 -22.23
C ASN A 92 10.16 4.74 -22.09
N LEU A 93 10.26 4.22 -20.86
CA LEU A 93 9.98 2.82 -20.54
C LEU A 93 8.51 2.59 -20.18
N LYS A 94 7.74 3.66 -19.95
CA LYS A 94 6.38 3.61 -19.37
C LYS A 94 6.35 2.77 -18.10
N GLN A 95 7.31 3.03 -17.22
CA GLN A 95 7.57 2.20 -16.04
C GLN A 95 7.68 3.07 -14.79
N GLY A 96 6.86 2.75 -13.78
CA GLY A 96 6.97 3.31 -12.45
C GLY A 96 8.08 2.66 -11.63
N TRP A 97 8.72 3.46 -10.77
CA TRP A 97 9.68 3.02 -9.75
C TRP A 97 9.26 3.58 -8.41
N LEU A 98 9.46 2.79 -7.35
CA LEU A 98 9.22 3.19 -5.97
C LEU A 98 10.55 3.35 -5.26
N ASP A 99 10.72 4.45 -4.54
CA ASP A 99 11.82 4.62 -3.60
C ASP A 99 11.33 4.17 -2.22
N VAL A 100 11.88 3.05 -1.75
CA VAL A 100 11.39 2.31 -0.59
C VAL A 100 12.45 2.31 0.48
N ASN A 101 12.12 2.82 1.66
CA ASN A 101 12.95 2.66 2.84
C ASN A 101 12.78 1.24 3.38
N VAL A 102 13.80 0.42 3.16
CA VAL A 102 13.93 -0.92 3.71
C VAL A 102 14.98 -0.88 4.81
N ARG A 103 14.55 -1.10 6.05
CA ARG A 103 15.45 -1.24 7.22
C ARG A 103 16.45 -0.08 7.38
N GLY A 104 16.03 1.14 7.06
CA GLY A 104 16.86 2.35 7.20
C GLY A 104 17.63 2.73 5.92
N SER A 105 17.57 1.91 4.87
CA SER A 105 18.19 2.19 3.58
C SER A 105 17.14 2.42 2.51
N VAL A 106 17.22 3.53 1.79
CA VAL A 106 16.35 3.78 0.64
C VAL A 106 16.89 3.03 -0.57
N VAL A 107 16.04 2.18 -1.13
CA VAL A 107 16.32 1.41 -2.35
C VAL A 107 15.25 1.69 -3.39
N SER A 108 15.65 1.80 -4.65
CA SER A 108 14.69 1.93 -5.75
C SER A 108 14.28 0.56 -6.26
N VAL A 109 12.98 0.29 -6.33
CA VAL A 109 12.41 -0.94 -6.87
C VAL A 109 11.51 -0.62 -8.06
N VAL A 110 11.51 -1.51 -9.05
CA VAL A 110 10.58 -1.41 -10.18
C VAL A 110 9.19 -1.72 -9.66
N TYR A 111 8.23 -0.83 -9.91
CA TYR A 111 6.85 -1.09 -9.55
C TYR A 111 6.26 -2.18 -10.44
N SER A 112 5.52 -3.10 -9.81
CA SER A 112 4.78 -4.14 -10.51
C SER A 112 3.57 -4.54 -9.70
N ALA A 113 2.39 -4.43 -10.31
CA ALA A 113 1.11 -4.78 -9.67
C ALA A 113 1.01 -6.26 -9.28
N SER A 114 1.76 -7.15 -9.95
CA SER A 114 1.80 -8.59 -9.64
C SER A 114 2.82 -8.94 -8.57
N CYS A 115 3.54 -7.96 -8.02
CA CYS A 115 4.65 -8.17 -7.10
C CYS A 115 4.69 -7.13 -5.97
N THR A 116 3.75 -6.19 -5.92
CA THR A 116 3.70 -5.10 -4.94
C THR A 116 2.30 -5.04 -4.36
N GLN A 117 2.21 -5.10 -3.04
CA GLN A 117 0.96 -5.03 -2.30
C GLN A 117 1.06 -3.94 -1.24
N ASP A 118 0.04 -3.08 -1.17
CA ASP A 118 -0.18 -2.21 -0.02
C ASP A 118 -0.65 -3.04 1.17
N ILE A 119 -0.13 -2.75 2.36
CA ILE A 119 -0.46 -3.52 3.56
C ILE A 119 -0.84 -2.60 4.71
N ALA A 120 -1.61 -3.12 5.65
CA ALA A 120 -1.92 -2.43 6.88
C ALA A 120 -0.69 -2.38 7.82
N VAL A 121 -0.67 -1.42 8.76
CA VAL A 121 0.46 -1.21 9.67
C VAL A 121 0.70 -2.43 10.56
N GLU A 122 -0.36 -3.13 10.94
CA GLU A 122 -0.35 -4.36 11.74
C GLU A 122 0.40 -5.48 11.01
N VAL A 123 0.08 -5.66 9.72
CA VAL A 123 0.74 -6.65 8.86
C VAL A 123 2.20 -6.26 8.63
N TYR A 124 2.48 -4.97 8.40
CA TYR A 124 3.83 -4.45 8.28
C TYR A 124 4.67 -4.67 9.54
N ALA A 125 4.07 -4.61 10.73
CA ALA A 125 4.76 -4.89 11.98
C ALA A 125 5.06 -6.39 12.17
N LEU A 126 4.17 -7.27 11.70
CA LEU A 126 4.30 -8.72 11.86
C LEU A 126 5.15 -9.39 10.76
N GLN A 127 5.24 -8.79 9.58
CA GLN A 127 6.11 -9.21 8.47
C GLN A 127 6.04 -10.71 8.10
N PRO A 128 4.84 -11.30 7.91
CA PRO A 128 4.66 -12.76 7.83
C PRO A 128 5.37 -13.46 6.66
N CYS A 129 5.66 -12.76 5.55
CA CYS A 129 6.38 -13.34 4.42
C CYS A 129 7.83 -12.87 4.28
N TYR A 130 8.37 -12.17 5.28
CA TYR A 130 9.69 -11.55 5.18
C TYR A 130 10.80 -12.57 4.87
N GLY A 131 11.62 -12.26 3.86
CA GLY A 131 12.75 -13.08 3.46
C GLY A 131 12.37 -14.40 2.78
N ARG A 132 11.08 -14.71 2.62
CA ARG A 132 10.65 -15.90 1.88
C ARG A 132 10.96 -15.74 0.41
N SER A 133 11.47 -16.79 -0.20
CA SER A 133 11.72 -16.83 -1.65
C SER A 133 10.41 -16.71 -2.42
N THR A 134 10.40 -15.96 -3.51
CA THR A 134 9.27 -15.93 -4.44
C THR A 134 9.04 -17.26 -5.15
N SER A 135 10.00 -18.19 -5.09
CA SER A 135 9.83 -19.57 -5.57
C SER A 135 9.08 -20.47 -4.58
N LEU A 136 8.93 -20.04 -3.32
CA LEU A 136 8.26 -20.80 -2.26
C LEU A 136 6.89 -20.22 -1.90
N VAL A 137 6.73 -18.91 -2.05
CA VAL A 137 5.48 -18.21 -1.81
C VAL A 137 5.23 -17.26 -2.98
N MET A 138 4.17 -17.50 -3.72
CA MET A 138 3.74 -16.69 -4.86
C MET A 138 2.94 -15.47 -4.36
N PHE A 139 2.75 -14.48 -5.24
CA PHE A 139 2.09 -13.22 -4.88
C PHE A 139 0.68 -13.41 -4.28
N GLU A 140 -0.10 -14.35 -4.84
CA GLU A 140 -1.45 -14.63 -4.34
C GLU A 140 -1.43 -15.26 -2.94
N GLU A 141 -0.46 -16.14 -2.66
CA GLU A 141 -0.27 -16.73 -1.34
C GLU A 141 0.16 -15.66 -0.32
N VAL A 142 0.99 -14.69 -0.74
CA VAL A 142 1.33 -13.53 0.09
C VAL A 142 0.09 -12.72 0.45
N LYS A 143 -0.81 -12.46 -0.50
CA LYS A 143 -2.08 -11.75 -0.23
C LYS A 143 -2.91 -12.48 0.82
N GLN A 144 -3.09 -13.79 0.66
CA GLN A 144 -3.84 -14.63 1.59
C GLN A 144 -3.19 -14.64 2.99
N MET A 145 -1.87 -14.73 3.07
CA MET A 145 -1.14 -14.65 4.34
C MET A 145 -1.34 -13.29 5.03
N HIS A 146 -1.26 -12.19 4.29
CA HIS A 146 -1.52 -10.85 4.83
C HIS A 146 -2.94 -10.69 5.33
N GLU A 147 -3.93 -11.13 4.55
CA GLU A 147 -5.34 -11.08 4.94
C GLU A 147 -5.61 -11.91 6.19
N HIS A 148 -5.05 -13.13 6.26
CA HIS A 148 -5.19 -14.00 7.42
C HIS A 148 -4.63 -13.36 8.70
N VAL A 149 -3.42 -12.80 8.61
CA VAL A 149 -2.78 -12.12 9.74
C VAL A 149 -3.57 -10.88 10.16
N TYR A 150 -4.06 -10.10 9.20
CA TYR A 150 -4.87 -8.92 9.47
C TYR A 150 -6.16 -9.29 10.21
N LYS A 151 -6.88 -10.31 9.74
CA LYS A 151 -8.12 -10.79 10.39
C LYS A 151 -7.86 -11.29 11.80
N LEU A 152 -6.81 -12.09 11.98
CA LEU A 152 -6.42 -12.62 13.29
C LEU A 152 -6.09 -11.48 14.26
N PHE A 153 -5.31 -10.49 13.83
CA PHE A 153 -4.93 -9.35 14.67
C PHE A 153 -6.14 -8.51 15.08
N ASN A 154 -7.09 -8.30 14.17
CA ASN A 154 -8.29 -7.51 14.42
C ASN A 154 -9.47 -8.31 15.00
N GLY A 155 -9.28 -9.61 15.29
CA GLY A 155 -10.35 -10.48 15.78
C GLY A 155 -11.53 -10.63 14.81
N VAL A 156 -11.32 -10.36 13.52
CA VAL A 156 -12.34 -10.51 12.48
C VAL A 156 -12.61 -12.01 12.31
N ASP A 157 -13.89 -12.38 12.27
CA ASP A 157 -14.35 -13.78 12.20
C ASP A 157 -13.92 -14.67 13.40
N GLY A 158 -13.38 -14.08 14.47
CA GLY A 158 -13.04 -14.76 15.70
C GLY A 158 -14.25 -15.02 16.59
N THR A 159 -14.28 -16.17 17.28
CA THR A 159 -15.30 -16.42 18.31
C THR A 159 -14.98 -15.58 19.54
N ALA A 160 -15.86 -14.63 19.88
CA ALA A 160 -15.75 -13.87 21.11
C ALA A 160 -15.93 -14.80 22.32
N ALA A 161 -14.87 -15.00 23.11
CA ALA A 161 -14.96 -15.68 24.39
C ALA A 161 -15.27 -14.65 25.48
N PHE A 162 -16.40 -14.82 26.18
CA PHE A 162 -16.68 -14.07 27.40
C PHE A 162 -15.65 -14.46 28.45
N VAL A 163 -14.74 -13.53 28.78
CA VAL A 163 -13.85 -13.68 29.93
C VAL A 163 -14.57 -13.06 31.13
N PRO A 164 -15.11 -13.84 32.07
CA PRO A 164 -15.69 -13.28 33.28
C PRO A 164 -14.62 -12.45 34.01
N PRO A 165 -15.00 -11.30 34.61
CA PRO A 165 -14.06 -10.53 35.40
C PRO A 165 -13.47 -11.44 36.47
N LEU A 166 -12.14 -11.60 36.46
CA LEU A 166 -11.42 -12.32 37.51
C LEU A 166 -11.84 -11.69 38.83
N GLY A 167 -12.64 -12.44 39.60
CA GLY A 167 -12.89 -12.13 41.00
C GLY A 167 -11.54 -11.96 41.68
N ARG A 168 -11.36 -10.86 42.39
CA ARG A 168 -10.16 -10.61 43.20
C ARG A 168 -9.92 -11.79 44.14
N THR A 169 -9.01 -12.68 43.79
CA THR A 169 -8.32 -13.52 44.76
C THR A 169 -6.84 -13.13 44.73
N SER A 170 -6.49 -12.30 45.70
CA SER A 170 -5.11 -12.16 46.16
C SER A 170 -4.59 -13.55 46.54
N ALA A 171 -3.53 -13.98 45.87
CA ALA A 171 -2.55 -14.90 46.42
C ALA A 171 -1.30 -14.89 45.53
N CYS A 172 -0.38 -13.94 45.77
CA CYS A 172 1.02 -14.22 45.54
C CYS A 172 1.42 -15.28 46.57
N ALA A 173 1.59 -16.53 46.15
CA ALA A 173 2.31 -17.53 46.91
C ALA A 173 3.71 -17.64 46.33
N TYR A 174 4.70 -17.04 47.03
CA TYR A 174 6.08 -17.46 46.93
C TYR A 174 6.25 -18.70 47.82
N ALA A 175 6.81 -19.76 47.25
CA ALA A 175 7.61 -20.78 47.95
C ALA A 175 8.66 -21.29 46.96
#